data_AF-A0A4R4EHX6-F1
#
_entry.id   AF-A0A4R4EHX6-F1
#
_cell.length_a   1.000
_cell.length_b   1.000
_cell.length_c   1.000
_cell.angle_alpha   90.00
_cell.angle_beta   90.00
_cell.angle_gamma   90.00
#
_symmetry.space_group_name_H-M   'P 1'
#
loop_
_entity.id
_entity.type
_entity.pdbx_description
1 polymer ?
#
loop_
_entity_poly.entity_id
_entity_poly.type
_entity_poly.pdbx_seq_one_letter_code
_entity_poly.pdbx_strand_id
1 'polypeptide(L)'
;MNIQTINEIALKTMSKRKSHLRRERGFIYYHGERVGKIALKLRENLFPDQASMDDIIYVGSLFHDVTKGIEPHNITGAHLTTIY
;
A
#
# COMPACT_ATOMS: atom_id res chain seq x y z
N MET A 1 -9.92 -7.55 -8.81
CA MET A 1 -9.45 -8.03 -7.49
C MET A 1 -10.49 -7.65 -6.43
N ASN A 2 -10.61 -8.33 -5.28
CA ASN A 2 -11.54 -7.88 -4.23
C ASN A 2 -10.89 -6.77 -3.37
N ILE A 3 -11.05 -5.52 -3.80
CA ILE A 3 -10.44 -4.34 -3.17
C ILE A 3 -10.93 -4.12 -1.73
N GLN A 4 -12.17 -4.51 -1.41
CA GLN A 4 -12.70 -4.39 -0.05
C GLN A 4 -11.93 -5.31 0.91
N THR A 5 -11.79 -6.59 0.56
CA THR A 5 -11.01 -7.56 1.35
C THR A 5 -9.55 -7.11 1.50
N ILE A 6 -8.96 -6.56 0.44
CA ILE A 6 -7.58 -6.07 0.48
C ILE A 6 -7.42 -4.90 1.44
N ASN A 7 -8.36 -3.94 1.42
CA ASN A 7 -8.34 -2.84 2.37
C ASN A 7 -8.47 -3.32 3.82
N GLU A 8 -9.28 -4.34 4.08
CA GLU A 8 -9.40 -4.94 5.42
C GLU A 8 -8.10 -5.60 5.87
N ILE A 9 -7.41 -6.33 4.97
CA ILE A 9 -6.08 -6.91 5.26
C ILE A 9 -5.08 -5.80 5.54
N ALA A 10 -5.00 -4.79 4.68
CA ALA A 10 -4.10 -3.65 4.85
C ALA A 10 -4.33 -2.92 6.18
N LEU A 11 -5.59 -2.66 6.51
CA LEU A 11 -5.99 -2.02 7.76
C LEU A 11 -5.56 -2.86 8.97
N LYS A 12 -5.88 -4.16 8.97
CA LYS A 12 -5.50 -5.09 10.06
C LYS A 12 -3.98 -5.15 10.23
N THR A 13 -3.22 -5.20 9.14
CA THR A 13 -1.77 -5.36 9.14
C THR A 13 -1.02 -4.08 9.53
N MET A 14 -1.49 -2.90 9.11
CA MET A 14 -0.69 -1.67 9.18
C MET A 14 -1.24 -0.58 10.11
N SER A 15 -2.55 -0.53 10.39
CA SER A 15 -3.17 0.60 11.12
C SER A 15 -2.70 0.80 12.57
N LYS A 16 -2.17 -0.25 13.20
CA LYS A 16 -1.66 -0.19 14.58
C LYS A 16 -0.13 -0.09 14.66
N ARG A 17 0.56 -0.19 13.53
CA ARG A 17 2.03 -0.20 13.48
C ARG A 17 2.62 1.19 13.67
N LYS A 18 3.79 1.23 14.31
CA LYS A 18 4.63 2.43 14.45
C LYS A 18 5.95 2.16 13.72
N SER A 19 6.18 2.85 12.61
CA SER A 19 7.39 2.67 11.78
C SER A 19 8.65 3.28 12.43
N HIS A 20 8.48 4.34 13.23
CA HIS A 20 9.56 5.03 13.95
C HIS A 20 8.99 5.91 15.05
N LEU A 21 9.84 6.27 16.02
CA LEU A 21 9.42 6.99 17.24
C LEU A 21 8.70 8.31 16.96
N ARG A 22 9.11 9.03 15.92
CA ARG A 22 8.59 10.35 15.54
C ARG A 22 7.33 10.32 14.68
N ARG A 23 6.79 9.15 14.33
CA ARG A 23 5.53 9.08 13.58
C ARG A 23 4.38 8.45 14.35
N GLU A 24 3.21 8.80 13.84
CA GLU A 24 1.90 8.39 14.30
C GLU A 24 1.70 6.89 14.04
N ARG A 25 0.96 6.24 14.95
CA ARG A 25 0.54 4.86 14.71
C ARG A 25 -0.42 4.82 13.52
N GLY A 26 -0.27 3.81 12.68
CA GLY A 26 -1.10 3.65 11.48
C GLY A 26 -0.66 4.50 10.30
N PHE A 27 0.40 5.31 10.44
CA PHE A 27 0.96 6.11 9.35
C PHE A 27 1.14 5.30 8.06
N ILE A 28 1.65 4.06 8.17
CA ILE A 28 1.93 3.20 7.02
C ILE A 28 0.64 2.94 6.19
N TYR A 29 -0.46 2.57 6.85
CA TYR A 29 -1.74 2.31 6.19
C TYR A 29 -2.25 3.56 5.45
N TYR A 30 -2.40 4.66 6.18
CA TYR A 30 -2.95 5.88 5.61
C TYR A 30 -2.03 6.49 4.54
N HIS A 31 -0.71 6.31 4.68
CA HIS A 31 0.24 6.71 3.65
C HIS A 31 0.05 5.89 2.37
N GLY A 32 0.02 4.55 2.46
CA GLY A 32 -0.20 3.67 1.30
C GLY A 32 -1.53 3.96 0.60
N GLU A 33 -2.61 4.17 1.36
CA GLU A 33 -3.92 4.51 0.79
C GLU A 33 -3.89 5.83 0.01
N ARG A 34 -3.24 6.88 0.56
CA ARG A 34 -3.07 8.15 -0.14
C ARG A 34 -2.22 8.01 -1.39
N VAL A 35 -1.11 7.27 -1.32
CA VAL A 35 -0.23 7.01 -2.47
C VAL A 35 -1.00 6.29 -3.57
N GLY A 36 -1.79 5.26 -3.24
CA GLY A 36 -2.61 4.54 -4.22
C GLY A 36 -3.63 5.44 -4.91
N LYS A 37 -4.35 6.28 -4.17
CA LYS A 37 -5.31 7.25 -4.73
C LYS A 37 -4.62 8.24 -5.69
N ILE A 38 -3.45 8.75 -5.31
CA ILE A 38 -2.67 9.68 -6.15
C ILE A 38 -2.13 8.97 -7.40
N ALA A 39 -1.59 7.75 -7.25
CA ALA A 39 -1.05 6.96 -8.35
C ALA A 39 -2.12 6.64 -9.40
N LEU A 40 -3.33 6.26 -8.97
CA LEU A 40 -4.46 6.06 -9.87
C LEU A 40 -4.86 7.35 -10.60
N LYS A 41 -4.86 8.49 -9.91
CA LYS A 41 -5.16 9.78 -10.54
C LYS A 41 -4.10 10.17 -11.58
N LEU A 42 -2.83 9.92 -11.30
CA LEU A 42 -1.75 10.12 -12.26
C LEU A 42 -1.88 9.20 -13.48
N ARG A 43 -2.19 7.91 -13.25
CA ARG A 43 -2.43 6.94 -14.32
C ARG A 43 -3.58 7.37 -15.21
N GLU A 44 -4.71 7.78 -14.65
CA GLU A 44 -5.87 8.29 -15.41
C GLU A 44 -5.51 9.52 -16.27
N ASN A 45 -4.72 10.45 -15.73
CA ASN A 45 -4.33 11.66 -16.46
C ASN A 45 -3.33 11.39 -17.59
N LEU A 46 -2.41 10.44 -17.42
CA LEU A 46 -1.35 10.15 -18.38
C LEU A 46 -1.78 9.11 -19.44
N PHE A 47 -2.62 8.15 -19.03
CA PHE A 47 -3.04 7.00 -19.83
C PHE A 47 -4.54 6.73 -19.60
N PRO A 48 -5.43 7.61 -20.08
CA PRO A 48 -6.86 7.56 -19.74
C PRO A 48 -7.54 6.23 -20.13
N ASP A 49 -7.10 5.61 -21.22
CA ASP A 49 -7.70 4.35 -21.72
C ASP A 49 -7.05 3.08 -21.15
N GLN A 50 -6.11 3.20 -20.20
CA GLN A 50 -5.32 2.07 -19.68
C GLN A 50 -5.66 1.73 -18.22
N ALA A 51 -6.94 1.52 -17.90
CA ALA A 51 -7.41 1.18 -16.55
C ALA A 51 -7.19 -0.28 -16.12
N SER A 52 -6.69 -1.14 -17.02
CA SER A 52 -6.58 -2.59 -16.79
C SER A 52 -5.67 -3.00 -15.62
N MET A 53 -4.76 -2.10 -15.19
CA MET A 53 -3.81 -2.34 -14.10
C MET A 53 -4.13 -1.57 -12.81
N ASP A 54 -5.29 -0.91 -12.71
CA ASP A 54 -5.63 -0.06 -11.57
C ASP A 54 -5.57 -0.80 -10.24
N ASP A 55 -6.16 -1.99 -10.19
CA ASP A 55 -6.12 -2.83 -8.99
C ASP A 55 -4.67 -3.12 -8.59
N ILE A 56 -3.79 -3.44 -9.54
CA ILE A 56 -2.38 -3.75 -9.28
C ILE A 56 -1.64 -2.51 -8.77
N ILE A 57 -1.85 -1.36 -9.41
CA ILE A 57 -1.23 -0.08 -9.01
C ILE A 57 -1.66 0.29 -7.59
N TYR A 58 -2.96 0.18 -7.30
CA TYR A 58 -3.51 0.51 -6.00
C TYR A 58 -2.96 -0.43 -4.91
N VAL A 59 -2.98 -1.74 -5.14
CA VAL A 59 -2.50 -2.74 -4.19
C VAL A 59 -1.00 -2.62 -3.96
N GLY A 60 -0.21 -2.46 -5.03
CA GLY A 60 1.22 -2.20 -4.94
C GLY A 60 1.51 -0.95 -4.11
N SER A 61 0.78 0.15 -4.37
CA SER A 61 0.90 1.38 -3.60
C SER A 61 0.50 1.21 -2.13
N LEU A 62 -0.54 0.43 -1.85
CA LEU A 62 -1.05 0.20 -0.50
C LEU A 62 -0.03 -0.55 0.36
N PHE A 63 0.68 -1.54 -0.20
CA PHE A 63 1.61 -2.39 0.53
C PHE A 63 3.10 -2.08 0.32
N HIS A 64 3.49 -1.14 -0.53
CA HIS A 64 4.92 -0.88 -0.85
C HIS A 64 5.79 -0.62 0.40
N ASP A 65 5.18 -0.07 1.45
CA ASP A 65 5.81 0.31 2.71
C ASP A 65 5.39 -0.61 3.88
N VAL A 66 4.75 -1.76 3.60
CA VAL A 66 4.10 -2.60 4.62
C VAL A 66 5.01 -2.99 5.78
N THR A 67 6.31 -3.16 5.53
CA THR A 67 7.32 -3.49 6.54
C THR A 67 8.14 -2.30 7.04
N LYS A 68 7.84 -1.05 6.66
CA LYS A 68 8.60 0.14 7.06
C LYS A 68 8.94 0.16 8.55
N GLY A 69 10.22 0.32 8.87
CA GLY A 69 10.78 0.15 10.22
C GLY A 69 11.35 -1.25 10.49
N ILE A 70 11.21 -2.20 9.55
CA ILE A 70 11.87 -3.51 9.52
C ILE A 70 12.69 -3.56 8.23
N GLU A 71 13.96 -3.16 8.33
CA GLU A 71 14.83 -2.97 7.15
C GLU A 71 15.48 -4.28 6.66
N PRO A 72 15.74 -4.43 5.35
CA PRO A 72 15.37 -3.54 4.25
C PRO A 72 13.88 -3.76 3.88
N HIS A 73 13.05 -2.73 4.10
CA HIS A 73 11.60 -2.89 4.07
C HIS A 73 11.06 -3.30 2.70
N ASN A 74 11.68 -2.86 1.60
CA ASN A 74 11.27 -3.28 0.26
C ASN A 74 11.37 -4.81 0.04
N ILE A 75 12.42 -5.44 0.59
CA ILE A 75 12.63 -6.90 0.44
C ILE A 75 11.72 -7.66 1.40
N THR A 76 11.70 -7.27 2.67
CA THR A 76 10.86 -7.94 3.68
C THR A 76 9.37 -7.79 3.37
N GLY A 77 8.98 -6.64 2.79
CA GLY A 77 7.62 -6.37 2.34
C GLY A 77 7.19 -7.30 1.19
N ALA A 78 8.05 -7.47 0.18
CA ALA A 78 7.78 -8.38 -0.93
C ALA A 78 7.57 -9.84 -0.47
N HIS A 79 8.39 -10.32 0.48
CA HIS A 79 8.19 -11.64 1.07
C HIS A 79 6.87 -11.74 1.84
N LEU A 80 6.55 -10.73 2.66
CA LEU A 80 5.29 -10.69 3.43
C LEU A 80 4.06 -10.66 2.53
N THR A 81 4.11 -10.01 1.37
CA THR A 81 2.95 -9.96 0.47
C THR A 81 2.76 -11.25 -0.34
N THR A 82 3.74 -12.16 -0.34
CA THR A 82 3.68 -13.43 -1.08
C THR A 82 2.98 -14.55 -0.29
N ILE A 83 2.82 -14.38 1.04
CA ILE A 83 2.19 -15.39 1.91
C ILE A 83 0.68 -15.19 2.08
N TYR A 84 0.11 -14.18 1.43
CA TYR A 84 -1.34 -13.92 1.35
C TYR A 84 -1.90 -14.44 0.02
#